data_AF-A0ABD5TWK6-F1
#
_entry.id   AF-A0ABD5TWK6-F1
#
_cell.length_a   1.000
_cell.length_b   1.000
_cell.length_c   1.000
_cell.angle_alpha   90.00
_cell.angle_beta   90.00
_cell.angle_gamma   90.00
#
_symmetry.space_group_name_H-M   'P 1'
#
loop_
_entity.id
_entity.type
_entity.pdbx_description
1 polymer ?
#
loop_
_entity_poly.entity_id
_entity_poly.type
_entity_poly.pdbx_seq_one_letter_code
_entity_poly.pdbx_strand_id
1 'polypeptide(L)'
;MSSQDQAQYVAVCPECDVTRQTDAPNEIVEFYRRHYRVTGHDVELERAKPDLNGEIETENDLKDVVRQLEEQYENGVPIGVVAAVMSERGKSVKQTLDEIHEIRMSGGLYEPQDDHLGAF
;
A
#
# COMPACT_ATOMS: atom_id res chain seq x y z
N MET A 1 21.77 -24.85 -1.00
CA MET A 1 21.87 -23.40 -1.29
C MET A 1 20.56 -22.79 -0.86
N SER A 2 20.64 -21.90 0.11
CA SER A 2 19.53 -21.46 0.95
C SER A 2 18.44 -20.81 0.11
N SER A 3 17.21 -21.32 0.22
CA SER A 3 16.00 -20.63 -0.23
C SER A 3 16.03 -19.24 0.42
N GLN A 4 16.25 -18.21 -0.39
CA GLN A 4 16.04 -16.84 0.08
C GLN A 4 14.56 -16.75 0.43
N ASP A 5 14.23 -16.59 1.72
CA ASP A 5 12.98 -15.98 2.15
C ASP A 5 12.93 -14.62 1.46
N GLN A 6 12.27 -14.55 0.30
CA GLN A 6 12.13 -13.30 -0.42
C GLN A 6 10.94 -12.60 0.20
N ALA A 7 11.21 -11.48 0.89
CA ALA A 7 10.21 -10.67 1.58
C ALA A 7 8.98 -10.42 0.70
N GLN A 8 7.79 -10.38 1.32
CA GLN A 8 6.52 -10.18 0.61
C GLN A 8 6.45 -8.82 -0.09
N TYR A 9 7.10 -7.80 0.49
CA TYR A 9 7.11 -6.44 -0.01
C TYR A 9 8.55 -5.95 -0.24
N VAL A 10 8.81 -5.42 -1.43
CA VAL A 10 10.07 -4.79 -1.82
C VAL A 10 9.75 -3.43 -2.44
N ALA A 11 10.24 -2.38 -1.78
CA ALA A 11 10.05 -1.00 -2.18
C ALA A 11 11.41 -0.37 -2.53
N VAL A 12 11.49 0.33 -3.65
CA VAL A 12 12.74 0.90 -4.18
C VAL A 12 12.55 2.36 -4.53
N CYS A 13 13.53 3.19 -4.16
CA CYS A 13 13.62 4.55 -4.69
C CYS A 13 14.56 4.55 -5.90
N PRO A 14 14.07 4.82 -7.12
CA PRO A 14 14.90 4.79 -8.33
C PRO A 14 15.94 5.91 -8.37
N GLU A 15 15.76 6.98 -7.58
CA GLU A 15 16.65 8.14 -7.56
C GLU A 15 17.79 8.02 -6.55
N CYS A 16 17.62 7.21 -5.51
CA CYS A 16 18.57 7.08 -4.40
C CYS A 16 19.25 5.72 -4.30
N ASP A 17 18.87 4.75 -5.15
CA ASP A 17 19.37 3.37 -5.10
C ASP A 17 19.22 2.74 -3.70
N VAL A 18 18.10 3.05 -3.03
CA VAL A 18 17.75 2.49 -1.72
C VAL A 18 16.59 1.52 -1.87
N THR A 19 16.76 0.33 -1.30
CA THR A 19 15.76 -0.74 -1.30
C THR A 19 15.35 -1.06 0.13
N ARG A 20 14.04 -1.20 0.35
CA ARG A 20 13.44 -1.70 1.59
C ARG A 20 12.76 -3.04 1.31
N GLN A 21 13.10 -4.05 2.09
CA GLN A 21 12.46 -5.37 2.07
C GLN A 21 11.77 -5.60 3.41
N THR A 22 10.53 -6.07 3.40
CA THR A 22 9.73 -6.30 4.60
C THR A 22 8.58 -7.27 4.33
N ASP A 23 8.12 -7.93 5.38
CA ASP A 23 6.88 -8.74 5.37
C ASP A 23 5.70 -7.97 5.97
N ALA A 24 5.95 -6.78 6.53
CA ALA A 24 4.92 -5.93 7.09
C ALA A 24 4.47 -4.87 6.05
N PRO A 25 3.20 -4.89 5.59
CA PRO A 25 2.74 -3.96 4.57
C PRO A 25 2.89 -2.50 5.00
N ASN A 26 2.61 -2.13 6.26
CA ASN A 26 2.70 -0.71 6.64
C ASN A 26 4.15 -0.20 6.75
N GLU A 27 5.16 -1.08 6.81
CA GLU A 27 6.55 -0.64 6.77
C GLU A 27 6.95 -0.01 5.42
N ILE A 28 6.33 -0.42 4.29
CA ILE A 28 6.58 0.26 3.00
C ILE A 28 6.03 1.69 3.00
N VAL A 29 4.90 1.92 3.67
CA VAL A 29 4.27 3.24 3.81
C VAL A 29 5.12 4.11 4.73
N GLU A 30 5.59 3.56 5.85
CA GLU A 30 6.51 4.27 6.76
C GLU A 30 7.81 4.65 6.04
N PHE A 31 8.39 3.70 5.30
CA PHE A 31 9.59 3.93 4.48
C PHE A 31 9.37 5.06 3.48
N TYR A 32 8.29 5.01 2.69
CA TYR A 32 7.94 6.07 1.75
C TYR A 32 7.79 7.42 2.46
N ARG A 33 6.99 7.50 3.53
CA ARG A 33 6.73 8.78 4.25
C ARG A 33 8.03 9.39 4.77
N ARG A 34 8.92 8.58 5.34
CA ARG A 34 10.22 9.05 5.84
C ARG A 34 11.14 9.47 4.70
N HIS A 35 11.20 8.68 3.63
CA HIS A 35 12.05 8.95 2.48
C HIS A 35 11.61 10.23 1.76
N TYR A 36 10.34 10.29 1.35
CA TYR A 36 9.75 11.45 0.67
C TYR A 36 9.87 12.74 1.48
N ARG A 37 9.71 12.70 2.82
CA ARG A 37 9.90 13.88 3.68
C ARG A 37 11.30 14.48 3.58
N VAL A 38 12.32 13.64 3.35
CA VAL A 38 13.72 14.08 3.32
C VAL A 38 14.18 14.39 1.91
N THR A 39 13.75 13.61 0.92
CA THR A 39 14.28 13.67 -0.45
C THR A 39 13.28 14.23 -1.46
N GLY A 40 11.98 14.13 -1.20
CA GLY A 40 10.93 14.42 -2.17
C GLY A 40 10.77 13.35 -3.27
N HIS A 41 11.53 12.26 -3.21
CA HIS A 41 11.49 11.19 -4.20
C HIS A 41 10.36 10.20 -3.92
N ASP A 42 9.77 9.68 -4.99
CA ASP A 42 8.77 8.61 -4.89
C ASP A 42 9.44 7.24 -4.68
N VAL A 43 8.64 6.29 -4.24
CA VAL A 43 9.05 4.90 -4.04
C VAL A 43 8.15 4.00 -4.89
N GLU A 44 8.78 3.10 -5.63
CA GLU A 44 8.12 2.09 -6.45
C GLU A 44 8.09 0.75 -5.71
N LEU A 45 7.00 0.00 -5.84
CA LEU A 45 6.92 -1.37 -5.35
C LEU A 45 7.37 -2.32 -6.45
N GLU A 46 8.63 -2.78 -6.38
CA GLU A 46 9.15 -3.82 -7.28
C GLU A 46 8.48 -5.17 -7.02
N ARG A 47 8.09 -5.41 -5.78
CA ARG A 47 7.36 -6.60 -5.37
C ARG A 47 6.36 -6.23 -4.30
N ALA A 48 5.13 -6.64 -4.50
CA ALA A 48 4.15 -6.66 -3.43
C ALA A 48 3.26 -7.89 -3.64
N LYS A 49 3.33 -8.85 -2.71
CA LYS A 49 2.52 -10.06 -2.76
C LYS A 49 1.65 -10.13 -1.51
N PRO A 50 0.60 -9.30 -1.42
CA PRO A 50 -0.34 -9.40 -0.31
C PRO A 50 -1.03 -10.77 -0.33
N ASP A 51 -1.24 -11.35 0.85
CA ASP A 51 -1.96 -12.60 1.01
C ASP A 51 -3.47 -12.31 0.95
N LEU A 52 -4.04 -12.42 -0.25
CA LEU A 52 -5.43 -12.09 -0.54
C LEU A 52 -6.25 -13.35 -0.83
N ASN A 53 -7.43 -13.46 -0.22
CA ASN A 53 -8.39 -14.55 -0.45
C ASN A 53 -9.29 -14.29 -1.69
N GLY A 54 -8.69 -13.93 -2.83
CA GLY A 54 -9.42 -13.70 -4.09
C GLY A 54 -8.73 -12.71 -5.02
N GLU A 55 -9.25 -12.60 -6.25
CA GLU A 55 -8.85 -11.55 -7.19
C GLU A 55 -9.63 -10.26 -6.87
N ILE A 56 -8.92 -9.13 -6.81
CA ILE A 56 -9.54 -7.80 -6.70
C ILE A 56 -9.76 -7.27 -8.11
N GLU A 57 -10.99 -6.91 -8.46
CA GLU A 57 -11.31 -6.47 -9.82
C GLU A 57 -10.52 -5.20 -10.18
N THR A 58 -9.94 -5.19 -11.38
CA THR A 58 -8.96 -4.19 -11.83
C THR A 58 -9.58 -2.84 -12.21
N GLU A 59 -10.89 -2.78 -12.45
CA GLU A 59 -11.63 -1.56 -12.82
C GLU A 59 -12.09 -0.73 -11.61
N ASN A 60 -11.95 -1.27 -10.39
CA ASN A 60 -12.45 -0.64 -9.18
C ASN A 60 -11.61 0.57 -8.77
N ASP A 61 -12.28 1.62 -8.31
CA ASP A 61 -11.62 2.77 -7.69
C ASP A 61 -11.03 2.39 -6.32
N LEU A 62 -10.21 3.27 -5.74
CA LEU A 62 -9.53 2.97 -4.47
C LEU A 62 -10.52 2.65 -3.35
N LYS A 63 -11.68 3.30 -3.32
CA LYS A 63 -12.69 3.07 -2.30
C LYS A 63 -13.28 1.67 -2.41
N ASP A 64 -13.59 1.24 -3.63
CA ASP A 64 -14.09 -0.10 -3.91
C ASP A 64 -13.04 -1.17 -3.59
N VAL A 65 -11.76 -0.91 -3.84
CA VAL A 65 -10.65 -1.78 -3.43
C VAL A 65 -10.61 -1.94 -1.91
N VAL A 66 -10.67 -0.83 -1.15
CA VAL A 66 -10.68 -0.90 0.32
C VAL A 66 -11.89 -1.69 0.80
N ARG A 67 -13.08 -1.45 0.23
CA ARG A 67 -14.32 -2.16 0.60
C ARG A 67 -14.22 -3.67 0.36
N GLN A 68 -13.66 -4.10 -0.78
CA GLN A 68 -13.46 -5.53 -1.06
C GLN A 68 -12.44 -6.17 -0.12
N LEU A 69 -11.38 -5.44 0.22
CA LEU A 69 -10.34 -5.92 1.13
C LEU A 69 -10.81 -5.96 2.59
N GLU A 70 -11.67 -5.03 3.01
CA GLU A 70 -12.14 -4.90 4.40
C GLU A 70 -12.82 -6.18 4.91
N GLU A 71 -13.46 -6.97 4.04
CA GLU A 71 -14.03 -8.28 4.39
C GLU A 71 -12.99 -9.29 4.92
N GLN A 72 -11.70 -9.07 4.60
CA GLN A 72 -10.59 -9.95 4.97
C GLN A 72 -9.81 -9.44 6.20
N TYR A 73 -10.08 -8.20 6.65
CA TYR A 73 -9.34 -7.57 7.75
C TYR A 73 -10.28 -7.02 8.82
N GLU A 74 -10.26 -7.66 10.00
CA GLU A 74 -11.14 -7.30 11.12
C GLU A 74 -10.96 -5.86 11.64
N ASN A 75 -9.74 -5.30 11.53
CA ASN A 75 -9.38 -3.96 12.04
C ASN A 75 -9.08 -2.97 10.91
N GLY A 76 -9.72 -3.15 9.75
CA GLY A 76 -9.46 -2.37 8.55
C GLY A 76 -8.23 -2.85 7.77
N VAL A 77 -8.14 -2.41 6.53
CA VAL A 77 -7.15 -2.85 5.54
C VAL A 77 -5.85 -2.07 5.73
N PRO A 78 -4.68 -2.72 5.94
CA PRO A 78 -3.41 -2.00 6.03
C PRO A 78 -3.16 -1.16 4.77
N ILE A 79 -2.78 0.11 4.94
CA ILE A 79 -2.51 1.01 3.80
C ILE A 79 -1.46 0.42 2.86
N GLY A 80 -0.48 -0.31 3.38
CA GLY A 80 0.51 -0.99 2.54
C GLY A 80 -0.06 -2.08 1.62
N VAL A 81 -1.14 -2.76 2.05
CA VAL A 81 -1.86 -3.73 1.20
C VAL A 81 -2.61 -2.98 0.09
N VAL A 82 -3.24 -1.85 0.42
CA VAL A 82 -3.88 -0.99 -0.60
C VAL A 82 -2.85 -0.47 -1.60
N ALA A 83 -1.70 0.02 -1.13
CA ALA A 83 -0.60 0.46 -1.99
C ALA A 83 -0.07 -0.67 -2.89
N ALA A 84 0.02 -1.90 -2.39
CA ALA A 84 0.39 -3.07 -3.18
C ALA A 84 -0.59 -3.30 -4.34
N VAL A 85 -1.89 -3.37 -4.03
CA VAL A 85 -2.95 -3.60 -5.02
C VAL A 85 -3.02 -2.46 -6.04
N MET A 86 -2.85 -1.21 -5.60
CA MET A 86 -2.85 -0.06 -6.50
C MET A 86 -1.57 0.02 -7.36
N SER A 87 -0.44 -0.47 -6.87
CA SER A 87 0.80 -0.57 -7.65
C SER A 87 0.69 -1.55 -8.81
N GLU A 88 -0.01 -2.68 -8.63
CA GLU A 88 -0.33 -3.60 -9.74
C GLU A 88 -1.20 -2.93 -10.82
N ARG A 89 -1.89 -1.84 -10.47
CA ARG A 89 -2.70 -0.99 -11.37
C ARG A 89 -1.93 0.22 -11.89
N GLY A 90 -0.62 0.27 -11.68
CA GLY A 90 0.26 1.33 -12.17
C GLY A 90 0.22 2.63 -11.37
N LYS A 91 -0.36 2.63 -10.15
CA LYS A 91 -0.29 3.79 -9.25
C LYS A 91 0.95 3.71 -8.36
N SER A 92 1.66 4.81 -8.19
CA SER A 92 2.76 4.88 -7.23
C SER A 92 2.25 4.90 -5.78
N VAL A 93 3.16 4.67 -4.82
CA VAL A 93 2.84 4.79 -3.39
C VAL A 93 2.34 6.20 -3.08
N LYS A 94 2.98 7.23 -3.61
CA LYS A 94 2.52 8.62 -3.49
C LYS A 94 1.10 8.82 -3.98
N GLN A 95 0.83 8.43 -5.23
CA GLN A 95 -0.50 8.63 -5.85
C GLN A 95 -1.59 7.94 -5.03
N THR A 96 -1.30 6.74 -4.52
CA THR A 96 -2.23 6.00 -3.67
C THR A 96 -2.52 6.73 -2.36
N LEU A 97 -1.49 7.27 -1.70
CA LEU A 97 -1.65 7.99 -0.43
C LEU A 97 -2.36 9.34 -0.62
N ASP A 98 -2.09 10.04 -1.72
CA ASP A 98 -2.79 11.27 -2.09
C ASP A 98 -4.29 10.98 -2.32
N GLU A 99 -4.62 9.92 -3.05
CA GLU A 99 -6.00 9.49 -3.31
C GLU A 99 -6.73 9.05 -2.02
N ILE A 100 -6.06 8.30 -1.13
CA ILE A 100 -6.58 7.98 0.21
C ILE A 100 -6.91 9.26 0.99
N HIS A 101 -6.01 10.25 0.97
CA HIS A 101 -6.21 11.50 1.68
C HIS A 101 -7.46 12.24 1.15
N GLU A 102 -7.60 12.36 -0.17
CA GLU A 102 -8.76 13.00 -0.81
C GLU A 102 -10.08 12.30 -0.45
N ILE A 103 -10.12 10.97 -0.53
CA ILE A 103 -11.35 10.22 -0.23
C ILE A 103 -11.70 10.32 1.27
N ARG A 104 -10.70 10.34 2.18
CA ARG A 104 -10.94 10.59 3.61
C ARG A 104 -11.52 11.98 3.86
N MET A 105 -11.01 13.00 3.18
CA MET A 105 -11.51 14.38 3.32
C MET A 105 -12.97 14.52 2.85
N SER A 106 -13.41 13.69 1.91
CA SER A 106 -14.82 13.63 1.47
C SER A 106 -15.69 12.68 2.32
N GLY A 107 -15.10 11.97 3.29
CA GLY A 107 -15.80 11.02 4.15
C GLY A 107 -16.08 9.65 3.51
N GLY A 108 -15.39 9.29 2.41
CA GLY A 108 -15.54 7.98 1.76
C GLY A 108 -14.74 6.86 2.42
N LEU A 109 -13.71 7.20 3.19
CA LEU A 109 -12.86 6.28 3.94
C LEU A 109 -12.71 6.74 5.39
N TYR A 110 -12.48 5.80 6.29
CA TYR A 110 -12.13 6.03 7.69
C TYR A 110 -10.92 5.21 8.12
N GLU A 111 -10.36 5.51 9.28
CA GLU A 111 -9.18 4.84 9.84
C GLU A 111 -9.53 4.25 11.22
N PRO A 112 -9.91 2.95 11.29
CA PRO A 112 -10.24 2.30 12.57
C PRO A 112 -9.01 2.11 13.48
N GLN A 113 -7.83 1.95 12.89
CA GLN A 113 -6.53 1.82 13.54
C GLN A 113 -5.49 2.56 12.71
N ASP A 114 -4.43 3.07 13.37
CA ASP A 114 -3.29 3.69 12.69
C ASP A 114 -2.81 2.87 11.47
N ASP A 115 -2.80 3.54 10.31
CA ASP A 115 -2.47 3.01 8.99
C ASP A 115 -3.33 1.83 8.52
N HIS A 116 -4.59 1.76 8.95
CA HIS A 116 -5.60 0.81 8.46
C HIS A 116 -6.83 1.56 7.95
N LEU A 117 -7.41 1.12 6.85
CA LEU A 117 -8.54 1.78 6.18
C LEU A 117 -9.81 0.95 6.24
N GLY A 118 -10.94 1.60 6.45
CA GLY A 118 -12.27 1.06 6.17
C GLY A 118 -13.03 1.98 5.20
N ALA A 119 -14.06 1.44 4.55
CA ALA A 119 -14.88 2.17 3.59
C ALA A 119 -16.34 2.31 4.06
N PHE A 120 -16.98 3.45 3.74
CA PHE A 120 -18.41 3.70 4.01
C PHE A 120 -19.32 3.34 2.84
#